data_AF-A0A6P8GFF2-F1
#
_entry.id   AF-A0A6P8GFF2-F1
#
_cell.length_a   1.000
_cell.length_b   1.000
_cell.length_c   1.000
_cell.angle_alpha   90.00
_cell.angle_beta   90.00
_cell.angle_gamma   90.00
#
_symmetry.space_group_name_H-M   'P 1'
#
loop_
_entity.id
_entity.type
_entity.pdbx_description
1 polymer ?
#
loop_
_entity_poly.entity_id
_entity_poly.type
_entity_poly.pdbx_seq_one_letter_code
_entity_poly.pdbx_strand_id
1 'polypeptide(L)'
;MWPSILCVLLQPAHQGQHEGQCDYETVTCEACQLHILRNDKDRHNERECEARTLNCKYCKVSFNFKDIKAHDEICTKFPMQCKDCGKKKIPREKFPEHVKTCAKSKMACQFSKVGCHAVVDNGKQHDHEQSSIMDHLRMVLTALSSVVLVQSDGFGEYQDDCGGLGLYRAPEEKAVAEAAASGKAYSNSSSSRAGGGEGRRDSNGLGLYQAPDEGTAGASVASGRGRKSTVGLEQKVTALENIVCVLSRELERSSLTQEAQARQHHLDQEKIEGLHSKIRQLERTLTMRDLKLSETEQTLTELELCTFDGVFVWKVADFSHRRQDALAGRSPALFSPAFYSSKYGYKMCLRLYLNGDGTGRGTHLSLFFVVMRGKYDALLKWPFSQKVTLMLLDQNNREHIIDAFRPDTSSTSFQRPISEMNIASGCPLFCPLAKLASAKNSYVREDTIFIKAIVDLTGL
;
A
#
# COMPACT_ATOMS: atom_id res chain seq x y z
N MET A 1 28.43 -51.22 5.45
CA MET A 1 29.61 -52.12 5.49
C MET A 1 29.10 -53.55 5.64
N TRP A 2 29.32 -54.51 4.74
CA TRP A 2 30.02 -54.47 3.43
C TRP A 2 29.10 -55.06 2.33
N PRO A 3 28.81 -54.31 1.26
CA PRO A 3 28.76 -54.94 -0.08
C PRO A 3 29.77 -54.34 -1.06
N SER A 4 29.97 -53.02 -0.99
CA SER A 4 30.72 -52.20 -1.97
C SER A 4 32.22 -52.50 -2.12
N ILE A 5 32.76 -53.49 -1.39
CA ILE A 5 34.18 -53.85 -1.38
C ILE A 5 34.45 -55.12 -2.22
N LEU A 6 33.44 -56.00 -2.42
CA LEU A 6 33.67 -57.28 -3.12
C LEU A 6 33.94 -57.13 -4.63
N CYS A 7 33.60 -55.99 -5.24
CA CYS A 7 33.80 -55.76 -6.68
C CYS A 7 35.27 -55.47 -7.07
N VAL A 8 36.17 -55.28 -6.10
CA VAL A 8 37.53 -54.76 -6.33
C VAL A 8 38.62 -55.85 -6.34
N LEU A 9 38.28 -57.11 -5.99
CA LEU A 9 39.27 -58.15 -5.65
C LEU A 9 39.28 -59.39 -6.57
N LEU A 10 38.74 -59.30 -7.79
CA LEU A 10 38.83 -60.38 -8.79
C LEU A 10 39.30 -59.88 -10.16
N GLN A 11 40.52 -60.29 -10.54
CA GLN A 11 41.13 -60.28 -11.88
C GLN A 11 41.30 -58.91 -12.59
N PRO A 12 42.53 -58.34 -12.63
CA PRO A 12 42.83 -57.04 -13.27
C PRO A 12 42.97 -57.14 -14.81
N ALA A 13 42.00 -57.78 -15.48
CA ALA A 13 42.06 -58.07 -16.92
C ALA A 13 40.90 -57.47 -17.75
N HIS A 14 39.81 -57.03 -17.11
CA HIS A 14 38.60 -56.51 -17.79
C HIS A 14 38.29 -55.02 -17.48
N GLN A 15 39.22 -54.30 -16.87
CA GLN A 15 39.03 -52.91 -16.41
C GLN A 15 38.59 -51.94 -17.53
N GLY A 16 39.08 -52.14 -18.76
CA GLY A 16 38.91 -51.19 -19.88
C GLY A 16 37.61 -51.29 -20.68
N GLN A 17 36.62 -52.09 -20.25
CA GLN A 17 35.32 -52.21 -20.95
C GLN A 17 34.08 -52.04 -20.06
N HIS A 18 34.25 -51.82 -18.75
CA HIS A 18 33.12 -51.72 -17.82
C HIS A 18 32.87 -50.31 -17.24
N GLU A 19 33.72 -49.34 -17.58
CA GLU A 19 33.48 -47.92 -17.28
C GLU A 19 32.35 -47.37 -18.18
N GLY A 20 31.29 -46.80 -17.58
CA GLY A 20 30.16 -46.21 -18.28
C GLY A 20 29.01 -47.14 -18.68
N GLN A 21 29.12 -48.46 -18.48
CA GLN A 21 28.06 -49.45 -18.77
C GLN A 21 27.53 -50.21 -17.53
N CYS A 22 27.88 -49.78 -16.31
CA CYS A 22 27.39 -50.45 -15.09
C CYS A 22 26.01 -49.92 -14.66
N ASP A 23 25.00 -50.79 -14.66
CA ASP A 23 23.61 -50.48 -14.25
C ASP A 23 23.48 -49.98 -12.80
N TYR A 24 24.44 -50.37 -11.95
CA TYR A 24 24.53 -50.00 -10.54
C TYR A 24 25.47 -48.80 -10.28
N GLU A 25 25.95 -48.15 -11.33
CA GLU A 25 26.73 -46.91 -11.23
C GLU A 25 25.83 -45.75 -10.82
N THR A 26 26.34 -44.90 -9.93
CA THR A 26 25.62 -43.70 -9.47
C THR A 26 25.84 -42.55 -10.44
N VAL A 27 24.82 -42.20 -11.22
CA VAL A 27 24.81 -41.09 -12.18
C VAL A 27 24.09 -39.87 -11.61
N THR A 28 24.51 -38.66 -12.01
CA THR A 28 23.84 -37.41 -11.62
C THR A 28 22.68 -37.13 -12.57
N CYS A 29 21.50 -36.83 -12.04
CA CYS A 29 20.36 -36.37 -12.85
C CYS A 29 20.54 -34.90 -13.27
N GLU A 30 20.56 -34.64 -14.57
CA GLU A 30 20.81 -33.30 -15.12
C GLU A 30 19.77 -32.25 -14.67
N ALA A 31 18.51 -32.66 -14.44
CA ALA A 31 17.41 -31.76 -14.08
C ALA A 31 17.33 -31.42 -12.59
N CYS A 32 17.55 -32.38 -11.69
CA CYS A 32 17.42 -32.18 -10.23
C CYS A 32 18.75 -32.23 -9.46
N GLN A 33 19.86 -32.57 -10.13
CA GLN A 33 21.21 -32.73 -9.57
C GLN A 33 21.32 -33.77 -8.45
N LEU A 34 20.32 -34.66 -8.31
CA LEU A 34 20.40 -35.81 -7.41
C LEU A 34 21.22 -36.94 -8.02
N HIS A 35 21.94 -37.65 -7.16
CA HIS A 35 22.66 -38.88 -7.48
C HIS A 35 21.71 -40.08 -7.41
N ILE A 36 21.58 -40.80 -8.53
CA ILE A 36 20.66 -41.94 -8.72
C ILE A 36 21.36 -43.09 -9.43
N LEU A 37 20.86 -44.33 -9.30
CA LEU A 37 21.44 -45.47 -10.03
C LEU A 37 21.15 -45.36 -11.53
N ARG A 38 22.08 -45.81 -12.39
CA ARG A 38 21.96 -45.75 -13.86
C ARG A 38 20.67 -46.41 -14.36
N ASN A 39 20.34 -47.60 -13.86
CA ASN A 39 19.09 -48.32 -14.19
C ASN A 39 17.82 -47.57 -13.75
N ASP A 40 17.91 -46.77 -12.68
CA ASP A 40 16.79 -45.96 -12.17
C ASP A 40 16.64 -44.60 -12.88
N LYS A 41 17.58 -44.20 -13.76
CA LYS A 41 17.59 -42.87 -14.40
C LYS A 41 16.29 -42.56 -15.15
N ASP A 42 15.76 -43.51 -15.91
CA ASP A 42 14.55 -43.26 -16.72
C ASP A 42 13.28 -43.26 -15.87
N ARG A 43 13.15 -44.20 -14.90
CA ARG A 43 12.04 -44.19 -13.94
C ARG A 43 12.02 -42.89 -13.13
N HIS A 44 13.20 -42.42 -12.72
CA HIS A 44 13.35 -41.14 -12.05
C HIS A 44 12.90 -39.99 -12.95
N ASN A 45 13.50 -39.83 -14.12
CA ASN A 45 13.20 -38.74 -15.06
C ASN A 45 11.71 -38.67 -15.43
N GLU A 46 11.07 -39.81 -15.70
CA GLU A 46 9.64 -39.85 -16.02
C GLU A 46 8.74 -39.50 -14.83
N ARG A 47 9.02 -40.03 -13.63
CA ARG A 47 7.99 -40.18 -12.57
C ARG A 47 8.36 -39.54 -11.23
N GLU A 48 9.62 -39.62 -10.83
CA GLU A 48 10.08 -39.27 -9.47
C GLU A 48 10.84 -37.93 -9.43
N CYS A 49 11.37 -37.49 -10.57
CA CYS A 49 12.11 -36.24 -10.70
C CYS A 49 11.17 -35.04 -10.54
N GLU A 50 11.26 -34.37 -9.40
CA GLU A 50 10.43 -33.18 -9.14
C GLU A 50 10.74 -32.00 -10.10
N ALA A 51 11.93 -32.01 -10.71
CA ALA A 51 12.39 -31.03 -11.70
C ALA A 51 12.04 -31.42 -13.15
N ARG A 52 11.35 -32.54 -13.39
CA ARG A 52 10.98 -32.95 -14.76
C ARG A 52 10.16 -31.88 -15.48
N THR A 53 10.45 -31.68 -16.75
CA THR A 53 9.77 -30.69 -17.59
C THR A 53 8.47 -31.27 -18.17
N LEU A 54 7.37 -30.53 -18.05
CA LEU A 54 6.07 -30.85 -18.64
C LEU A 54 5.56 -29.67 -19.49
N ASN A 55 4.97 -29.96 -20.64
CA ASN A 55 4.32 -28.97 -21.48
C ASN A 55 2.90 -28.67 -20.98
N CYS A 56 2.58 -27.39 -20.80
CA CYS A 56 1.23 -26.95 -20.45
C CYS A 56 0.23 -27.32 -21.56
N LYS A 57 -0.88 -27.97 -21.18
CA LYS A 57 -1.89 -28.50 -22.12
C LYS A 57 -2.61 -27.41 -22.93
N TYR A 58 -2.55 -26.15 -22.50
CA TYR A 58 -3.29 -25.03 -23.10
C TYR A 58 -2.40 -24.08 -23.92
N CYS A 59 -1.20 -23.75 -23.43
CA CYS A 59 -0.26 -22.86 -24.14
C CYS A 59 0.88 -23.59 -24.88
N LYS A 60 1.07 -24.89 -24.62
CA LYS A 60 2.15 -25.77 -25.12
C LYS A 60 3.58 -25.42 -24.64
N VAL A 61 3.77 -24.33 -23.91
CA VAL A 61 5.07 -23.96 -23.30
C VAL A 61 5.46 -24.96 -22.21
N SER A 62 6.76 -25.21 -22.10
CA SER A 62 7.38 -26.15 -21.15
C SER A 62 7.66 -25.49 -19.79
N PHE A 63 7.33 -26.18 -18.69
CA PHE A 63 7.57 -25.75 -17.31
C PHE A 63 8.01 -26.94 -16.44
N ASN A 64 8.70 -26.70 -15.32
CA ASN A 64 9.01 -27.80 -14.39
C ASN A 64 7.74 -28.29 -13.69
N PHE A 65 7.74 -29.54 -13.23
CA PHE A 65 6.57 -30.15 -12.55
C PHE A 65 6.13 -29.42 -11.27
N LYS A 66 7.05 -28.75 -10.56
CA LYS A 66 6.70 -27.85 -9.43
C LYS A 66 5.91 -26.62 -9.90
N ASP A 67 6.29 -26.06 -11.04
CA ASP A 67 5.84 -24.74 -11.49
C ASP A 67 4.57 -24.79 -12.35
N ILE A 68 4.28 -25.93 -12.99
CA ILE A 68 3.14 -26.06 -13.92
C ILE A 68 1.77 -25.77 -13.25
N LYS A 69 1.62 -26.01 -11.94
CA LYS A 69 0.42 -25.63 -11.19
C LYS A 69 0.28 -24.11 -11.04
N ALA A 70 1.37 -23.42 -10.74
CA ALA A 70 1.40 -21.95 -10.70
C ALA A 70 1.20 -21.35 -12.11
N HIS A 71 1.71 -22.02 -13.15
CA HIS A 71 1.45 -21.62 -14.52
C HIS A 71 -0.04 -21.63 -14.89
N ASP A 72 -0.81 -22.65 -14.49
CA ASP A 72 -2.25 -22.71 -14.78
C ASP A 72 -3.03 -21.49 -14.23
N GLU A 73 -2.59 -20.90 -13.11
CA GLU A 73 -3.18 -19.70 -12.52
C GLU A 73 -2.92 -18.41 -13.34
N ILE A 74 -1.84 -18.36 -14.11
CA ILE A 74 -1.47 -17.22 -14.98
C ILE A 74 -1.69 -17.48 -16.48
N CYS A 75 -1.96 -18.74 -16.88
CA CYS A 75 -2.01 -19.14 -18.28
C CYS A 75 -3.13 -18.44 -19.05
N THR A 76 -2.76 -17.70 -20.10
CA THR A 76 -3.67 -16.91 -20.96
C THR A 76 -4.68 -17.77 -21.72
N LYS A 77 -4.33 -19.03 -22.02
CA LYS A 77 -5.18 -19.99 -22.71
C LYS A 77 -5.94 -20.93 -21.76
N PHE A 78 -5.82 -20.74 -20.44
CA PHE A 78 -6.53 -21.55 -19.45
C PHE A 78 -8.06 -21.41 -19.60
N PRO A 79 -8.82 -22.53 -19.56
CA PRO A 79 -10.27 -22.52 -19.73
C PRO A 79 -11.00 -22.04 -18.46
N MET A 80 -11.33 -20.76 -18.42
CA MET A 80 -12.14 -20.15 -17.36
C MET A 80 -13.64 -20.51 -17.48
N GLN A 81 -14.36 -20.32 -16.37
CA GLN A 81 -15.83 -20.37 -16.31
C GLN A 81 -16.38 -19.01 -15.87
N CYS A 82 -17.36 -18.48 -16.60
CA CYS A 82 -18.12 -17.30 -16.17
C CYS A 82 -19.08 -17.70 -15.04
N LYS A 83 -19.07 -16.96 -13.93
CA LYS A 83 -19.96 -17.21 -12.78
C LYS A 83 -21.41 -16.83 -13.09
N ASP A 84 -21.61 -15.81 -13.92
CA ASP A 84 -22.87 -15.10 -14.13
C ASP A 84 -23.75 -15.76 -15.20
N CYS A 85 -23.15 -16.27 -16.28
CA CYS A 85 -23.85 -17.07 -17.30
C CYS A 85 -23.53 -18.57 -17.29
N GLY A 86 -22.62 -19.03 -16.43
CA GLY A 86 -22.23 -20.43 -16.30
C GLY A 86 -21.42 -21.02 -17.46
N LYS A 87 -21.18 -20.26 -18.55
CA LYS A 87 -20.37 -20.73 -19.70
C LYS A 87 -18.97 -21.16 -19.24
N LYS A 88 -18.59 -22.38 -19.58
CA LYS A 88 -17.28 -23.00 -19.35
C LYS A 88 -16.42 -22.95 -20.61
N LYS A 89 -15.11 -23.20 -20.48
CA LYS A 89 -14.13 -23.23 -21.60
C LYS A 89 -13.91 -21.87 -22.30
N ILE A 90 -14.03 -20.76 -21.57
CA ILE A 90 -13.66 -19.44 -22.10
C ILE A 90 -12.16 -19.25 -21.87
N PRO A 91 -11.30 -19.08 -22.89
CA PRO A 91 -9.88 -18.80 -22.68
C PRO A 91 -9.70 -17.52 -21.86
N ARG A 92 -8.78 -17.51 -20.88
CA ARG A 92 -8.53 -16.36 -19.99
C ARG A 92 -8.31 -15.05 -20.76
N GLU A 93 -7.58 -15.10 -21.88
CA GLU A 93 -7.36 -13.97 -22.81
C GLU A 93 -8.67 -13.36 -23.37
N LYS A 94 -9.72 -14.16 -23.56
CA LYS A 94 -11.04 -13.72 -24.09
C LYS A 94 -12.09 -13.49 -22.99
N PHE A 95 -11.74 -13.72 -21.74
CA PHE A 95 -12.65 -13.57 -20.62
C PHE A 95 -13.14 -12.12 -20.40
N PRO A 96 -12.31 -11.06 -20.52
CA PRO A 96 -12.77 -9.68 -20.37
C PRO A 96 -13.79 -9.26 -21.45
N GLU A 97 -13.59 -9.72 -22.68
CA GLU A 97 -14.50 -9.48 -23.81
C GLU A 97 -15.81 -10.26 -23.66
N HIS A 98 -15.73 -11.49 -23.13
CA HIS A 98 -16.93 -12.23 -22.73
C HIS A 98 -17.72 -11.50 -21.64
N VAL A 99 -17.08 -10.95 -20.60
CA VAL A 99 -17.78 -10.22 -19.52
C VAL A 99 -18.57 -9.03 -20.08
N LYS A 100 -17.95 -8.23 -20.97
CA LYS A 100 -18.62 -7.10 -21.65
C LYS A 100 -19.83 -7.51 -22.49
N THR A 101 -19.83 -8.72 -23.04
CA THR A 101 -20.89 -9.26 -23.92
C THR A 101 -21.82 -10.27 -23.21
N CYS A 102 -21.61 -10.49 -21.91
CA CYS A 102 -22.38 -11.43 -21.12
C CYS A 102 -23.68 -10.78 -20.63
N ALA A 103 -24.82 -11.14 -21.24
CA ALA A 103 -26.13 -10.60 -20.89
C ALA A 103 -26.57 -10.80 -19.43
N LYS A 104 -25.92 -11.74 -18.69
CA LYS A 104 -26.13 -11.97 -17.25
C LYS A 104 -25.05 -11.34 -16.35
N SER A 105 -24.00 -10.76 -16.93
CA SER A 105 -23.00 -10.04 -16.14
C SER A 105 -23.64 -8.79 -15.55
N LYS A 106 -23.34 -8.50 -14.29
CA LYS A 106 -23.81 -7.28 -13.63
C LYS A 106 -22.89 -6.11 -13.97
N MET A 107 -23.48 -4.99 -14.35
CA MET A 107 -22.77 -3.77 -14.72
C MET A 107 -23.40 -2.57 -14.01
N ALA A 108 -22.58 -1.57 -13.68
CA ALA A 108 -23.06 -0.30 -13.14
C ALA A 108 -23.67 0.54 -14.25
N CYS A 109 -24.74 1.28 -13.95
CA CYS A 109 -25.39 2.15 -14.93
C CYS A 109 -24.42 3.21 -15.48
N GLN A 110 -24.57 3.58 -16.76
CA GLN A 110 -23.73 4.61 -17.39
C GLN A 110 -23.81 5.98 -16.70
N PHE A 111 -24.95 6.27 -16.05
CA PHE A 111 -25.17 7.49 -15.23
C PHE A 111 -24.55 7.41 -13.82
N SER A 112 -23.77 6.37 -13.49
CA SER A 112 -23.06 6.28 -12.20
C SER A 112 -22.10 7.46 -11.96
N LYS A 113 -21.54 8.06 -13.01
CA LYS A 113 -20.71 9.27 -12.93
C LYS A 113 -21.48 10.53 -12.49
N VAL A 114 -22.81 10.54 -12.57
CA VAL A 114 -23.69 11.63 -12.10
C VAL A 114 -24.56 11.21 -10.91
N GLY A 115 -24.26 10.07 -10.27
CA GLY A 115 -24.89 9.62 -9.02
C GLY A 115 -25.80 8.39 -9.12
N CYS A 116 -26.00 7.78 -10.29
CA CYS A 116 -26.83 6.58 -10.38
C CYS A 116 -26.09 5.33 -9.87
N HIS A 117 -26.36 4.91 -8.64
CA HIS A 117 -25.76 3.74 -8.00
C HIS A 117 -26.37 2.38 -8.42
N ALA A 118 -27.21 2.35 -9.45
CA ALA A 118 -27.84 1.12 -9.92
C ALA A 118 -26.82 0.15 -10.56
N VAL A 119 -26.89 -1.12 -10.16
CA VAL A 119 -26.14 -2.23 -10.74
C VAL A 119 -27.14 -3.26 -11.26
N VAL A 120 -27.18 -3.44 -12.58
CA VAL A 120 -28.19 -4.25 -13.28
C VAL A 120 -27.55 -5.30 -14.18
N ASP A 121 -28.33 -6.30 -14.58
CA ASP A 121 -27.87 -7.29 -15.57
C ASP A 121 -27.67 -6.58 -16.92
N ASN A 122 -26.55 -6.81 -17.61
CA ASN A 122 -26.19 -6.17 -18.89
C ASN A 122 -27.33 -6.27 -19.94
N GLY A 123 -28.02 -7.42 -20.01
CA GLY A 123 -29.18 -7.63 -20.88
C GLY A 123 -30.46 -6.88 -20.50
N LYS A 124 -30.47 -6.12 -19.40
CA LYS A 124 -31.57 -5.26 -18.90
C LYS A 124 -31.13 -3.80 -18.69
N GLN A 125 -29.91 -3.44 -19.11
CA GLN A 125 -29.39 -2.07 -18.96
C GLN A 125 -30.33 -1.04 -19.62
N HIS A 126 -30.85 -1.36 -20.80
CA HIS A 126 -31.81 -0.55 -21.54
C HIS A 126 -33.16 -0.39 -20.80
N ASP A 127 -33.68 -1.47 -20.20
CA ASP A 127 -34.95 -1.43 -19.45
C ASP A 127 -34.85 -0.50 -18.23
N HIS A 128 -33.71 -0.57 -17.52
CA HIS A 128 -33.40 0.34 -16.42
C HIS A 128 -33.24 1.79 -16.91
N GLU A 129 -32.54 2.02 -18.01
CA GLU A 129 -32.35 3.36 -18.59
C GLU A 129 -33.66 4.01 -18.99
N GLN A 130 -34.60 3.25 -19.57
CA GLN A 130 -35.95 3.72 -19.85
C GLN A 130 -36.75 3.97 -18.57
N SER A 131 -36.76 3.03 -17.61
CA SER A 131 -37.56 3.16 -16.38
C SER A 131 -37.11 4.31 -15.48
N SER A 132 -35.80 4.60 -15.47
CA SER A 132 -35.18 5.62 -14.60
C SER A 132 -34.81 6.91 -15.35
N ILE A 133 -35.29 7.10 -16.58
CA ILE A 133 -34.89 8.22 -17.44
C ILE A 133 -35.14 9.59 -16.81
N MET A 134 -36.24 9.76 -16.07
CA MET A 134 -36.54 11.03 -15.38
C MET A 134 -35.58 11.32 -14.23
N ASP A 135 -35.10 10.29 -13.53
CA ASP A 135 -34.13 10.47 -12.44
C ASP A 135 -32.71 10.67 -12.96
N HIS A 136 -32.34 10.01 -14.06
CA HIS A 136 -31.11 10.30 -14.79
C HIS A 136 -31.10 11.75 -15.32
N LEU A 137 -32.20 12.22 -15.91
CA LEU A 137 -32.35 13.62 -16.34
C LEU A 137 -32.27 14.59 -15.16
N ARG A 138 -32.92 14.27 -14.03
CA ARG A 138 -32.87 15.07 -12.80
C ARG A 138 -31.43 15.21 -12.27
N MET A 139 -30.70 14.10 -12.19
CA MET A 139 -29.28 14.07 -11.78
C MET A 139 -28.39 14.90 -12.72
N VAL A 140 -28.56 14.77 -14.04
CA VAL A 140 -27.84 15.57 -15.04
C VAL A 140 -28.18 17.06 -14.91
N LEU A 141 -29.44 17.42 -14.71
CA LEU A 141 -29.84 18.81 -14.49
C LEU A 141 -29.24 19.39 -13.20
N THR A 142 -29.23 18.66 -12.09
CA THR A 142 -28.57 19.11 -10.85
C THR A 142 -27.06 19.30 -11.06
N ALA A 143 -26.40 18.38 -11.77
CA ALA A 143 -24.97 18.47 -12.07
C ALA A 143 -24.63 19.61 -13.05
N LEU A 144 -25.55 19.99 -13.94
CA LEU A 144 -25.40 21.16 -14.82
C LEU A 144 -25.65 22.46 -14.06
N SER A 145 -26.67 22.53 -13.20
CA SER A 145 -26.94 23.72 -12.38
C SER A 145 -25.78 24.06 -11.45
N SER A 146 -25.08 23.06 -10.87
CA SER A 146 -23.87 23.31 -10.08
C SER A 146 -22.68 23.81 -10.91
N VAL A 147 -22.64 23.55 -12.23
CA VAL A 147 -21.63 24.14 -13.14
C VAL A 147 -22.01 25.57 -13.55
N VAL A 148 -23.30 25.84 -13.80
CA VAL A 148 -23.78 27.20 -14.13
C VAL A 148 -23.57 28.17 -12.96
N LEU A 149 -23.78 27.72 -11.72
CA LEU A 149 -23.52 28.53 -10.51
C LEU A 149 -22.02 28.82 -10.27
N VAL A 150 -21.10 28.10 -10.92
CA VAL A 150 -19.65 28.39 -10.88
C VAL A 150 -19.26 29.41 -11.96
N GLN A 151 -20.10 29.65 -12.97
CA GLN A 151 -19.83 30.64 -14.02
C GLN A 151 -20.21 32.08 -13.62
N SER A 152 -20.94 32.29 -12.52
CA SER A 152 -21.28 33.63 -12.01
C SER A 152 -20.19 34.30 -11.15
N ASP A 153 -19.24 33.53 -10.60
CA ASP A 153 -18.24 34.02 -9.64
C ASP A 153 -16.84 34.23 -10.25
N GLY A 154 -16.72 34.32 -11.59
CA GLY A 154 -15.39 34.37 -12.21
C GLY A 154 -15.31 34.77 -13.68
N PHE A 155 -15.60 36.03 -14.00
CA PHE A 155 -14.90 36.74 -15.09
C PHE A 155 -14.85 38.25 -14.83
N GLY A 156 -13.65 38.75 -14.49
CA GLY A 156 -13.32 40.17 -14.59
C GLY A 156 -12.68 40.47 -15.95
N GLU A 157 -12.80 41.72 -16.39
CA GLU A 157 -11.98 42.36 -17.43
C GLU A 157 -11.86 41.60 -18.77
N TYR A 158 -12.90 41.70 -19.61
CA TYR A 158 -12.63 41.87 -21.04
C TYR A 158 -12.06 43.28 -21.26
N GLN A 159 -10.97 43.36 -22.03
CA GLN A 159 -10.39 44.64 -22.45
C GLN A 159 -11.10 45.14 -23.71
N ASP A 160 -11.45 46.43 -23.75
CA ASP A 160 -12.05 47.09 -24.92
C ASP A 160 -11.14 47.02 -26.15
N ASP A 161 -11.73 46.70 -27.32
CA ASP A 161 -11.72 47.62 -28.46
C ASP A 161 -12.85 47.31 -29.46
N CYS A 162 -13.32 48.33 -30.19
CA CYS A 162 -14.26 48.26 -31.33
C CYS A 162 -15.58 47.45 -31.13
N GLY A 163 -16.69 48.03 -30.65
CA GLY A 163 -16.91 49.39 -30.12
C GLY A 163 -18.38 49.85 -30.28
N GLY A 164 -18.77 50.94 -29.59
CA GLY A 164 -20.06 51.62 -29.83
C GLY A 164 -20.63 52.45 -28.68
N LEU A 165 -20.28 53.76 -28.64
CA LEU A 165 -20.99 54.87 -27.94
C LEU A 165 -21.13 54.71 -26.40
N GLY A 166 -20.47 55.51 -25.55
CA GLY A 166 -20.81 56.92 -25.26
C GLY A 166 -21.82 57.02 -24.09
N LEU A 167 -21.70 57.89 -23.06
CA LEU A 167 -20.99 59.17 -22.92
C LEU A 167 -20.64 59.53 -21.45
N TYR A 168 -19.58 60.32 -21.28
CA TYR A 168 -19.31 61.28 -20.17
C TYR A 168 -19.01 60.79 -18.73
N ARG A 169 -18.55 61.74 -17.89
CA ARG A 169 -17.85 61.54 -16.59
C ARG A 169 -18.08 62.74 -15.64
N ALA A 170 -17.89 62.50 -14.34
CA ALA A 170 -17.59 63.49 -13.27
C ALA A 170 -18.82 64.16 -12.58
N PRO A 171 -18.66 64.91 -11.45
CA PRO A 171 -19.11 64.40 -10.14
C PRO A 171 -19.78 65.46 -9.22
N GLU A 172 -20.04 65.13 -7.93
CA GLU A 172 -20.27 65.95 -6.70
C GLU A 172 -21.34 65.30 -5.77
N GLU A 173 -21.38 65.45 -4.43
CA GLU A 173 -20.33 65.69 -3.42
C GLU A 173 -20.72 65.15 -2.01
N LYS A 174 -19.70 64.82 -1.19
CA LYS A 174 -19.58 64.78 0.30
C LYS A 174 -20.72 64.33 1.27
N ALA A 175 -20.35 63.33 2.09
CA ALA A 175 -20.45 63.27 3.58
C ALA A 175 -21.84 63.00 4.22
N VAL A 176 -21.97 62.58 5.51
CA VAL A 176 -21.05 62.49 6.68
C VAL A 176 -21.11 61.09 7.35
N ALA A 177 -20.15 60.76 8.22
CA ALA A 177 -20.08 59.57 9.09
C ALA A 177 -21.05 59.65 10.31
N GLU A 178 -21.05 58.84 11.38
CA GLU A 178 -20.15 57.82 11.99
C GLU A 178 -21.03 56.94 12.96
N ALA A 179 -20.63 55.93 13.78
CA ALA A 179 -19.35 55.34 14.20
C ALA A 179 -19.51 53.91 14.80
N ALA A 180 -18.40 53.15 14.80
CA ALA A 180 -18.02 52.07 15.74
C ALA A 180 -18.91 50.79 15.87
N ALA A 181 -18.44 49.64 16.38
CA ALA A 181 -17.14 49.28 16.98
C ALA A 181 -16.69 47.83 16.62
N SER A 182 -15.39 47.54 16.79
CA SER A 182 -14.77 46.24 16.51
C SER A 182 -15.01 45.17 17.59
N GLY A 183 -15.14 43.89 17.23
CA GLY A 183 -15.23 42.76 18.19
C GLY A 183 -14.80 41.42 17.59
N LYS A 184 -13.65 40.88 18.04
CA LYS A 184 -12.98 39.69 17.47
C LYS A 184 -13.72 38.36 17.69
N ALA A 185 -13.46 37.42 16.77
CA ALA A 185 -13.85 36.03 16.79
C ALA A 185 -13.51 35.24 18.07
N TYR A 186 -14.23 34.12 18.27
CA TYR A 186 -13.84 33.01 19.15
C TYR A 186 -14.21 31.66 18.50
N SER A 187 -13.51 30.58 18.86
CA SER A 187 -13.60 29.30 18.13
C SER A 187 -13.60 28.04 19.02
N ASN A 188 -14.57 27.16 18.77
CA ASN A 188 -14.57 25.70 18.91
C ASN A 188 -14.32 24.96 20.25
N SER A 189 -15.01 23.80 20.30
CA SER A 189 -14.64 22.52 20.94
C SER A 189 -14.58 22.39 22.47
N SER A 190 -15.72 21.95 23.02
CA SER A 190 -15.80 20.85 23.99
C SER A 190 -15.55 19.49 23.28
N SER A 191 -15.25 18.36 23.93
CA SER A 191 -14.96 18.04 25.35
C SER A 191 -14.17 16.71 25.45
N SER A 192 -13.66 16.34 26.63
CA SER A 192 -13.21 14.97 26.89
C SER A 192 -13.35 14.53 28.36
N ARG A 193 -13.75 13.26 28.55
CA ARG A 193 -13.55 12.34 29.71
C ARG A 193 -14.13 12.65 31.12
N ALA A 194 -14.95 11.67 31.57
CA ALA A 194 -15.03 11.07 32.92
C ALA A 194 -15.48 11.91 34.14
N GLY A 195 -16.11 11.33 35.17
CA GLY A 195 -16.64 9.96 35.33
C GLY A 195 -17.01 9.60 36.79
N GLY A 196 -17.90 8.61 36.99
CA GLY A 196 -18.42 8.16 38.30
C GLY A 196 -19.70 8.89 38.74
N GLY A 197 -20.62 8.30 39.51
CA GLY A 197 -20.66 6.96 40.14
C GLY A 197 -22.10 6.41 40.30
N GLU A 198 -22.26 5.34 41.08
CA GLU A 198 -23.46 4.47 41.08
C GLU A 198 -24.68 4.97 41.89
N GLY A 199 -25.88 4.49 41.56
CA GLY A 199 -27.09 4.71 42.36
C GLY A 199 -28.30 3.85 41.96
N ARG A 200 -28.51 2.71 42.64
CA ARG A 200 -29.75 1.90 42.53
C ARG A 200 -30.95 2.61 43.17
N ARG A 201 -32.10 2.64 42.48
CA ARG A 201 -33.33 2.01 42.99
C ARG A 201 -34.44 1.84 41.96
N ASP A 202 -35.39 0.99 42.34
CA ASP A 202 -36.39 0.37 41.48
C ASP A 202 -37.68 1.19 41.36
N SER A 203 -38.45 0.91 40.31
CA SER A 203 -39.73 1.54 40.00
C SER A 203 -40.87 1.07 40.91
N ASN A 204 -41.60 2.02 41.52
CA ASN A 204 -43.01 1.85 41.87
C ASN A 204 -43.66 3.23 42.11
N GLY A 205 -44.85 3.49 41.53
CA GLY A 205 -45.47 4.81 41.62
C GLY A 205 -46.64 5.08 40.66
N LEU A 206 -47.54 4.13 40.45
CA LEU A 206 -48.78 4.37 39.69
C LEU A 206 -49.79 5.14 40.56
N GLY A 207 -49.96 6.43 40.29
CA GLY A 207 -50.99 7.27 40.92
C GLY A 207 -52.36 7.06 40.29
N LEU A 208 -53.21 6.27 40.94
CA LEU A 208 -54.64 6.18 40.61
C LEU A 208 -55.36 7.46 41.09
N TYR A 209 -56.11 8.10 40.20
CA TYR A 209 -57.09 9.13 40.59
C TYR A 209 -58.43 8.46 40.87
N GLN A 210 -58.95 8.64 42.08
CA GLN A 210 -60.19 8.02 42.55
C GLN A 210 -61.33 9.05 42.57
N ALA A 211 -62.49 8.70 42.01
CA ALA A 211 -63.68 9.55 42.03
C ALA A 211 -64.48 9.37 43.33
N PRO A 212 -65.19 10.40 43.82
CA PRO A 212 -66.12 10.29 44.94
C PRO A 212 -67.52 9.84 44.48
N ASP A 213 -68.17 9.00 45.29
CA ASP A 213 -69.60 8.69 45.20
C ASP A 213 -70.45 9.81 45.84
N GLU A 214 -71.63 10.10 45.27
CA GLU A 214 -72.79 10.55 46.07
C GLU A 214 -74.14 10.04 45.53
N GLY A 215 -74.83 9.29 46.40
CA GLY A 215 -76.23 9.52 46.78
C GLY A 215 -77.32 9.68 45.71
N THR A 216 -78.05 8.60 45.40
CA THR A 216 -79.37 8.71 44.78
C THR A 216 -80.45 9.17 45.78
N ALA A 217 -81.07 10.33 45.51
CA ALA A 217 -82.35 10.71 46.11
C ALA A 217 -83.24 11.35 45.02
N GLY A 218 -84.50 10.92 44.92
CA GLY A 218 -85.40 11.32 43.83
C GLY A 218 -86.39 12.42 44.22
N ALA A 219 -86.61 13.38 43.32
CA ALA A 219 -87.77 14.29 43.36
C ALA A 219 -88.20 14.66 41.93
N SER A 220 -89.48 14.46 41.61
CA SER A 220 -90.04 14.72 40.28
C SER A 220 -91.02 15.91 40.29
N VAL A 221 -90.67 16.99 39.59
CA VAL A 221 -91.64 17.99 39.08
C VAL A 221 -91.16 18.46 37.71
N ALA A 222 -92.08 18.68 36.77
CA ALA A 222 -91.79 19.14 35.41
C ALA A 222 -91.79 20.67 35.29
N SER A 223 -91.08 21.22 34.30
CA SER A 223 -91.69 22.03 33.24
C SER A 223 -90.67 22.52 32.17
N GLY A 224 -91.13 22.64 30.92
CA GLY A 224 -90.87 23.84 30.11
C GLY A 224 -89.51 24.04 29.41
N ARG A 225 -89.54 24.00 28.07
CA ARG A 225 -88.69 24.81 27.15
C ARG A 225 -87.16 24.62 27.19
N GLY A 226 -86.66 23.52 26.64
CA GLY A 226 -85.23 23.38 26.22
C GLY A 226 -84.96 22.61 24.92
N ARG A 227 -85.98 21.96 24.35
CA ARG A 227 -85.88 20.79 23.43
C ARG A 227 -85.39 21.07 21.99
N LYS A 228 -84.76 22.21 21.73
CA LYS A 228 -84.09 22.54 20.45
C LYS A 228 -82.57 22.76 20.57
N SER A 229 -82.03 22.89 21.78
CA SER A 229 -80.58 23.11 21.99
C SER A 229 -79.81 21.81 22.21
N THR A 230 -80.40 20.83 22.90
CA THR A 230 -79.73 19.57 23.30
C THR A 230 -79.30 18.74 22.10
N VAL A 231 -80.18 18.55 21.10
CA VAL A 231 -79.89 17.75 19.89
C VAL A 231 -78.69 18.30 19.10
N GLY A 232 -78.56 19.63 19.03
CA GLY A 232 -77.42 20.30 18.40
C GLY A 232 -76.13 20.29 19.24
N LEU A 233 -76.21 19.90 20.52
CA LEU A 233 -75.07 19.66 21.39
C LEU A 233 -74.64 18.19 21.34
N GLU A 234 -75.59 17.26 21.38
CA GLU A 234 -75.39 15.82 21.16
C GLU A 234 -74.66 15.56 19.84
N GLN A 235 -75.11 16.16 18.73
CA GLN A 235 -74.44 16.08 17.43
C GLN A 235 -72.99 16.61 17.43
N LYS A 236 -72.69 17.63 18.26
CA LYS A 236 -71.33 18.17 18.42
C LYS A 236 -70.45 17.27 19.27
N VAL A 237 -71.01 16.65 20.32
CA VAL A 237 -70.31 15.62 21.11
C VAL A 237 -69.94 14.45 20.21
N THR A 238 -70.88 13.91 19.43
CA THR A 238 -70.58 12.82 18.49
C THR A 238 -69.59 13.23 17.40
N ALA A 239 -69.59 14.47 16.93
CA ALA A 239 -68.55 14.96 16.01
C ALA A 239 -67.16 14.98 16.68
N LEU A 240 -67.06 15.43 17.93
CA LEU A 240 -65.82 15.44 18.71
C LEU A 240 -65.34 14.03 19.06
N GLU A 241 -66.23 13.11 19.43
CA GLU A 241 -65.91 11.70 19.68
C GLU A 241 -65.31 11.02 18.43
N ASN A 242 -65.88 11.30 17.25
CA ASN A 242 -65.32 10.81 15.98
C ASN A 242 -63.94 11.42 15.68
N ILE A 243 -63.74 12.73 15.92
CA ILE A 243 -62.43 13.38 15.76
C ILE A 243 -61.40 12.77 16.72
N VAL A 244 -61.74 12.57 17.99
CA VAL A 244 -60.87 11.91 18.98
C VAL A 244 -60.54 10.48 18.54
N CYS A 245 -61.51 9.71 18.05
CA CYS A 245 -61.25 8.34 17.56
C CYS A 245 -60.29 8.30 16.36
N VAL A 246 -60.42 9.24 15.42
CA VAL A 246 -59.49 9.37 14.28
C VAL A 246 -58.10 9.78 14.76
N LEU A 247 -57.99 10.80 15.63
CA LEU A 247 -56.71 11.26 16.17
C LEU A 247 -56.01 10.18 17.01
N SER A 248 -56.74 9.40 17.82
CA SER A 248 -56.17 8.27 18.57
C SER A 248 -55.57 7.22 17.62
N ARG A 249 -56.29 6.84 16.56
CA ARG A 249 -55.78 5.89 15.55
C ARG A 249 -54.58 6.42 14.77
N GLU A 250 -54.55 7.72 14.49
CA GLU A 250 -53.42 8.36 13.80
C GLU A 250 -52.19 8.46 14.71
N LEU A 251 -52.39 8.71 16.01
CA LEU A 251 -51.34 8.75 17.02
C LEU A 251 -50.78 7.34 17.31
N GLU A 252 -51.64 6.31 17.40
CA GLU A 252 -51.23 4.89 17.45
C GLU A 252 -50.39 4.51 16.21
N ARG A 253 -50.88 4.86 15.01
CA ARG A 253 -50.18 4.60 13.74
C ARG A 253 -48.82 5.31 13.69
N SER A 254 -48.76 6.55 14.16
CA SER A 254 -47.51 7.31 14.28
C SER A 254 -46.52 6.63 15.23
N SER A 255 -46.98 6.24 16.43
CA SER A 255 -46.18 5.51 17.43
C SER A 255 -45.56 4.24 16.84
N LEU A 256 -46.35 3.42 16.15
CA LEU A 256 -45.86 2.20 15.50
C LEU A 256 -44.79 2.49 14.43
N THR A 257 -44.94 3.57 13.64
CA THR A 257 -43.90 3.97 12.69
C THR A 257 -42.63 4.52 13.36
N GLN A 258 -42.77 5.24 14.47
CA GLN A 258 -41.65 5.77 15.25
C GLN A 258 -40.85 4.64 15.91
N GLU A 259 -41.51 3.63 16.48
CA GLU A 259 -40.83 2.44 17.00
C GLU A 259 -40.14 1.62 15.90
N ALA A 260 -40.73 1.53 14.70
CA ALA A 260 -40.11 0.86 13.56
C ALA A 260 -38.84 1.60 13.10
N GLN A 261 -38.88 2.93 13.04
CA GLN A 261 -37.72 3.78 12.75
C GLN A 261 -36.64 3.68 13.84
N ALA A 262 -37.01 3.67 15.12
CA ALA A 262 -36.06 3.50 16.23
C ALA A 262 -35.35 2.13 16.18
N ARG A 263 -36.09 1.05 15.88
CA ARG A 263 -35.50 -0.29 15.66
C ARG A 263 -34.56 -0.32 14.45
N GLN A 264 -34.92 0.33 13.34
CA GLN A 264 -34.05 0.42 12.16
C GLN A 264 -32.78 1.23 12.46
N HIS A 265 -32.88 2.37 13.14
CA HIS A 265 -31.75 3.20 13.53
C HIS A 265 -30.76 2.43 14.44
N HIS A 266 -31.26 1.58 15.35
CA HIS A 266 -30.39 0.72 16.18
C HIS A 266 -29.55 -0.25 15.31
N LEU A 267 -30.20 -0.93 14.37
CA LEU A 267 -29.52 -1.88 13.46
C LEU A 267 -28.51 -1.20 12.54
N ASP A 268 -28.82 0.00 12.03
CA ASP A 268 -27.88 0.78 11.23
C ASP A 268 -26.72 1.35 12.08
N GLN A 269 -26.95 1.72 13.35
CA GLN A 269 -25.89 2.12 14.29
C GLN A 269 -24.91 0.96 14.57
N GLU A 270 -25.40 -0.24 14.91
CA GLU A 270 -24.56 -1.44 15.11
C GLU A 270 -23.73 -1.77 13.86
N LYS A 271 -24.33 -1.62 12.67
CA LYS A 271 -23.69 -1.83 11.38
C LYS A 271 -22.64 -0.76 11.07
N ILE A 272 -22.89 0.50 11.41
CA ILE A 272 -21.91 1.61 11.32
C ILE A 272 -20.73 1.34 12.25
N GLU A 273 -20.94 0.90 13.49
CA GLU A 273 -19.88 0.55 14.43
C GLU A 273 -19.05 -0.66 13.96
N GLY A 274 -19.72 -1.69 13.42
CA GLY A 274 -19.05 -2.83 12.77
C GLY A 274 -18.18 -2.42 11.58
N LEU A 275 -18.66 -1.48 10.76
CA LEU A 275 -17.90 -0.92 9.64
C LEU A 275 -16.72 -0.07 10.13
N HIS A 276 -16.90 0.80 11.13
CA HIS A 276 -15.82 1.58 11.75
C HIS A 276 -14.73 0.69 12.35
N SER A 277 -15.10 -0.40 13.03
CA SER A 277 -14.16 -1.40 13.53
C SER A 277 -13.35 -2.04 12.40
N LYS A 278 -14.02 -2.39 11.29
CA LYS A 278 -13.39 -3.00 10.11
C LYS A 278 -12.48 -2.04 9.34
N ILE A 279 -12.85 -0.75 9.24
CA ILE A 279 -12.00 0.31 8.69
C ILE A 279 -10.71 0.41 9.51
N ARG A 280 -10.81 0.51 10.85
CA ARG A 280 -9.63 0.55 11.74
C ARG A 280 -8.75 -0.70 11.66
N GLN A 281 -9.34 -1.87 11.39
CA GLN A 281 -8.58 -3.09 11.12
C GLN A 281 -7.83 -3.03 9.78
N LEU A 282 -8.47 -2.52 8.73
CA LEU A 282 -7.85 -2.36 7.41
C LEU A 282 -6.74 -1.30 7.42
N GLU A 283 -6.94 -0.16 8.08
CA GLU A 283 -5.92 0.89 8.27
C GLU A 283 -4.65 0.33 8.93
N ARG A 284 -4.80 -0.41 10.05
CA ARG A 284 -3.68 -1.09 10.72
C ARG A 284 -3.03 -2.17 9.86
N THR A 285 -3.81 -2.83 8.99
CA THR A 285 -3.28 -3.84 8.07
C THR A 285 -2.47 -3.18 6.95
N LEU A 286 -2.93 -2.02 6.46
CA LEU A 286 -2.28 -1.24 5.41
C LEU A 286 -0.94 -0.68 5.89
N THR A 287 -0.88 -0.01 7.05
CA THR A 287 0.40 0.51 7.58
C THR A 287 1.43 -0.59 7.85
N MET A 288 1.00 -1.76 8.33
CA MET A 288 1.87 -2.94 8.48
C MET A 288 2.30 -3.58 7.15
N ARG A 289 1.60 -3.29 6.04
CA ARG A 289 2.02 -3.69 4.68
C ARG A 289 2.99 -2.68 4.09
N ASP A 290 2.75 -1.38 4.26
CA ASP A 290 3.63 -0.32 3.77
C ASP A 290 5.03 -0.41 4.39
N LEU A 291 5.11 -0.63 5.71
CA LEU A 291 6.37 -0.91 6.41
C LEU A 291 7.11 -2.11 5.83
N LYS A 292 6.39 -3.19 5.51
CA LYS A 292 6.97 -4.40 4.92
C LYS A 292 7.36 -4.22 3.45
N LEU A 293 6.61 -3.43 2.68
CA LEU A 293 6.97 -3.06 1.31
C LEU A 293 8.31 -2.32 1.33
N SER A 294 8.44 -1.29 2.19
CA SER A 294 9.70 -0.54 2.34
C SER A 294 10.88 -1.43 2.76
N GLU A 295 10.69 -2.36 3.71
CA GLU A 295 11.69 -3.36 4.08
C GLU A 295 12.12 -4.24 2.89
N THR A 296 11.16 -4.67 2.06
CA THR A 296 11.46 -5.46 0.85
C THR A 296 12.09 -4.64 -0.28
N GLU A 297 11.73 -3.36 -0.44
CA GLU A 297 12.32 -2.44 -1.42
C GLU A 297 13.79 -2.13 -1.07
N GLN A 298 14.10 -1.90 0.21
CA GLN A 298 15.48 -1.80 0.68
C GLN A 298 16.24 -3.10 0.40
N THR A 299 15.64 -4.25 0.74
CA THR A 299 16.27 -5.57 0.53
C THR A 299 16.55 -5.84 -0.95
N LEU A 300 15.63 -5.48 -1.85
CA LEU A 300 15.83 -5.56 -3.31
C LEU A 300 16.95 -4.63 -3.77
N THR A 301 16.98 -3.38 -3.31
CA THR A 301 18.04 -2.41 -3.63
C THR A 301 19.42 -2.89 -3.15
N GLU A 302 19.51 -3.54 -1.98
CA GLU A 302 20.75 -4.17 -1.50
C GLU A 302 21.16 -5.36 -2.39
N LEU A 303 20.20 -6.15 -2.91
CA LEU A 303 20.47 -7.31 -3.76
C LEU A 303 20.87 -6.92 -5.19
N GLU A 304 20.25 -5.90 -5.79
CA GLU A 304 20.56 -5.40 -7.14
C GLU A 304 21.99 -4.82 -7.24
N LEU A 305 22.51 -4.30 -6.13
CA LEU A 305 23.79 -3.58 -6.09
C LEU A 305 24.93 -4.39 -5.42
N CYS A 306 24.65 -5.59 -4.90
CA CYS A 306 25.68 -6.42 -4.27
C CYS A 306 26.52 -7.22 -5.27
N THR A 307 27.82 -7.33 -5.00
CA THR A 307 28.76 -8.16 -5.77
C THR A 307 29.38 -9.24 -4.87
N PHE A 308 29.91 -10.30 -5.49
CA PHE A 308 30.38 -11.53 -4.81
C PHE A 308 31.77 -12.00 -5.30
N ASP A 309 32.59 -11.06 -5.77
CA ASP A 309 33.92 -11.28 -6.37
C ASP A 309 34.99 -10.37 -5.76
N GLY A 310 34.68 -9.69 -4.64
CA GLY A 310 35.55 -8.69 -4.02
C GLY A 310 35.69 -7.37 -4.79
N VAL A 311 35.07 -7.22 -5.97
CA VAL A 311 35.10 -6.01 -6.79
C VAL A 311 33.76 -5.30 -6.68
N PHE A 312 33.78 -4.01 -6.35
CA PHE A 312 32.55 -3.23 -6.16
C PHE A 312 32.69 -1.84 -6.77
N VAL A 313 31.65 -1.38 -7.48
CA VAL A 313 31.61 -0.06 -8.11
C VAL A 313 30.36 0.68 -7.63
N TRP A 314 30.58 1.73 -6.85
CA TRP A 314 29.54 2.59 -6.29
C TRP A 314 29.38 3.85 -7.14
N LYS A 315 28.22 3.99 -7.81
CA LYS A 315 27.77 5.26 -8.37
C LYS A 315 27.16 6.11 -7.26
N VAL A 316 27.70 7.30 -7.05
CA VAL A 316 27.10 8.33 -6.19
C VAL A 316 26.51 9.40 -7.11
N ALA A 317 25.18 9.44 -7.22
CA ALA A 317 24.45 10.50 -7.91
C ALA A 317 24.14 11.68 -6.99
N ASP A 318 23.59 12.77 -7.54
CA ASP A 318 23.20 13.98 -6.81
C ASP A 318 24.36 14.58 -5.99
N PHE A 319 25.57 14.48 -6.53
CA PHE A 319 26.82 14.81 -5.84
C PHE A 319 26.81 16.23 -5.28
N SER A 320 26.30 17.21 -6.02
CA SER A 320 26.22 18.62 -5.58
C SER A 320 25.27 18.78 -4.40
N HIS A 321 24.11 18.14 -4.44
CA HIS A 321 23.13 18.17 -3.35
C HIS A 321 23.66 17.47 -2.09
N ARG A 322 24.19 16.25 -2.24
CA ARG A 322 24.77 15.48 -1.13
C ARG A 322 26.00 16.18 -0.53
N ARG A 323 26.78 16.91 -1.34
CA ARG A 323 27.90 17.74 -0.85
C ARG A 323 27.41 18.97 -0.10
N GLN A 324 26.31 19.60 -0.51
CA GLN A 324 25.67 20.68 0.27
C GLN A 324 25.15 20.16 1.62
N ASP A 325 24.56 18.95 1.68
CA ASP A 325 24.16 18.33 2.95
C ASP A 325 25.34 18.02 3.88
N ALA A 326 26.47 17.58 3.33
CA ALA A 326 27.71 17.34 4.09
C ALA A 326 28.38 18.64 4.56
N LEU A 327 28.26 19.74 3.79
CA LEU A 327 28.69 21.09 4.19
C LEU A 327 27.78 21.67 5.29
N ALA A 328 26.46 21.48 5.17
CA ALA A 328 25.47 21.92 6.15
C ALA A 328 25.40 21.02 7.41
N GLY A 329 26.16 19.93 7.46
CA GLY A 329 26.18 18.97 8.56
C GLY A 329 24.93 18.09 8.68
N ARG A 330 23.97 18.18 7.74
CA ARG A 330 22.74 17.36 7.73
C ARG A 330 23.04 15.88 7.48
N SER A 331 23.94 15.60 6.54
CA SER A 331 24.37 14.25 6.20
C SER A 331 25.88 14.26 5.91
N PRO A 332 26.74 14.17 6.95
CA PRO A 332 28.19 14.33 6.80
C PRO A 332 28.86 13.12 6.13
N ALA A 333 28.24 11.94 6.18
CA ALA A 333 28.78 10.69 5.66
C ALA A 333 27.71 9.89 4.91
N LEU A 334 28.11 9.31 3.78
CA LEU A 334 27.31 8.37 2.99
C LEU A 334 27.87 6.94 3.18
N PHE A 335 26.98 5.96 3.18
CA PHE A 335 27.35 4.54 3.13
C PHE A 335 27.00 3.97 1.74
N SER A 336 27.81 3.05 1.25
CA SER A 336 27.49 2.28 0.05
C SER A 336 26.54 1.11 0.35
N PRO A 337 25.87 0.55 -0.67
CA PRO A 337 25.40 -0.83 -0.64
C PRO A 337 26.51 -1.80 -0.18
N ALA A 338 26.09 -2.95 0.36
CA ALA A 338 27.02 -3.97 0.81
C ALA A 338 27.49 -4.87 -0.34
N PHE A 339 28.78 -5.25 -0.30
CA PHE A 339 29.41 -6.16 -1.24
C PHE A 339 30.20 -7.25 -0.50
N TYR A 340 30.53 -8.32 -1.21
CA TYR A 340 31.08 -9.54 -0.62
C TYR A 340 32.34 -10.03 -1.35
N SER A 341 33.23 -10.69 -0.60
CA SER A 341 34.44 -11.30 -1.16
C SER A 341 34.13 -12.60 -1.92
N SER A 342 33.05 -13.29 -1.55
CA SER A 342 32.50 -14.47 -2.23
C SER A 342 31.03 -14.65 -1.84
N LYS A 343 30.30 -15.56 -2.51
CA LYS A 343 28.89 -15.87 -2.19
C LYS A 343 28.62 -16.20 -0.72
N TYR A 344 29.63 -16.70 0.00
CA TYR A 344 29.58 -17.06 1.42
C TYR A 344 30.69 -16.36 2.24
N GLY A 345 31.25 -15.28 1.70
CA GLY A 345 32.40 -14.55 2.24
C GLY A 345 32.05 -13.39 3.18
N TYR A 346 33.04 -12.53 3.45
CA TYR A 346 32.89 -11.35 4.31
C TYR A 346 31.87 -10.37 3.73
N LYS A 347 30.98 -9.80 4.56
CA LYS A 347 30.13 -8.65 4.19
C LYS A 347 30.92 -7.36 4.42
N MET A 348 30.91 -6.45 3.45
CA MET A 348 31.71 -5.21 3.49
C MET A 348 30.89 -4.05 2.90
N CYS A 349 31.20 -2.82 3.30
CA CYS A 349 30.71 -1.61 2.62
C CYS A 349 31.75 -0.49 2.67
N LEU A 350 31.46 0.62 1.98
CA LEU A 350 32.28 1.83 1.98
C LEU A 350 31.57 2.95 2.74
N ARG A 351 32.34 3.82 3.39
CA ARG A 351 31.87 5.04 4.04
C ARG A 351 32.61 6.25 3.49
N LEU A 352 31.87 7.21 2.96
CA LEU A 352 32.37 8.35 2.20
C LEU A 352 31.96 9.67 2.85
N TYR A 353 32.91 10.59 3.01
CA TYR A 353 32.65 11.94 3.51
C TYR A 353 32.97 12.95 2.40
N LEU A 354 31.93 13.51 1.79
CA LEU A 354 32.03 14.47 0.67
C LEU A 354 32.65 15.82 1.06
N ASN A 355 32.73 16.10 2.36
CA ASN A 355 33.38 17.27 2.96
C ASN A 355 34.50 16.86 3.95
N GLY A 356 34.97 15.62 3.87
CA GLY A 356 36.06 15.07 4.66
C GLY A 356 35.75 14.77 6.13
N ASP A 357 36.60 13.95 6.74
CA ASP A 357 36.58 13.58 8.16
C ASP A 357 37.97 13.70 8.79
N GLY A 358 38.03 13.81 10.12
CA GLY A 358 39.26 13.88 10.89
C GLY A 358 40.23 14.96 10.36
N THR A 359 41.45 14.53 10.00
CA THR A 359 42.51 15.40 9.44
C THR A 359 42.21 15.93 8.03
N GLY A 360 41.28 15.31 7.29
CA GLY A 360 40.88 15.74 5.94
C GLY A 360 39.66 16.67 5.91
N ARG A 361 39.01 16.92 7.05
CA ARG A 361 37.77 17.69 7.14
C ARG A 361 37.89 19.07 6.49
N GLY A 362 36.94 19.40 5.62
CA GLY A 362 36.85 20.66 4.86
C GLY A 362 37.88 20.82 3.73
N THR A 363 38.85 19.91 3.57
CA THR A 363 39.95 20.06 2.60
C THR A 363 40.03 18.89 1.59
N HIS A 364 39.67 17.69 2.03
CA HIS A 364 39.70 16.46 1.27
C HIS A 364 38.33 15.79 1.28
N LEU A 365 38.06 14.97 0.27
CA LEU A 365 37.10 13.88 0.32
C LEU A 365 37.78 12.71 1.03
N SER A 366 37.14 12.18 2.07
CA SER A 366 37.65 11.05 2.86
C SER A 366 36.87 9.78 2.52
N LEU A 367 37.57 8.65 2.35
CA LEU A 367 36.97 7.37 1.99
C LEU A 367 37.50 6.27 2.89
N PHE A 368 36.58 5.51 3.48
CA PHE A 368 36.86 4.42 4.41
C PHE A 368 36.16 3.13 3.96
N PHE A 369 36.79 2.01 4.28
CA PHE A 369 36.28 0.67 4.16
C PHE A 369 35.71 0.21 5.51
N VAL A 370 34.64 -0.58 5.49
CA VAL A 370 33.91 -1.06 6.66
C VAL A 370 33.70 -2.56 6.53
N VAL A 371 34.19 -3.34 7.51
CA VAL A 371 33.77 -4.73 7.67
C VAL A 371 32.39 -4.74 8.33
N MET A 372 31.46 -5.47 7.74
CA MET A 372 30.11 -5.66 8.27
C MET A 372 29.92 -7.08 8.78
N ARG A 373 28.98 -7.26 9.72
CA ARG A 373 28.56 -8.58 10.19
C ARG A 373 27.87 -9.36 9.08
N GLY A 374 28.50 -10.43 8.62
CA GLY A 374 27.97 -11.35 7.62
C GLY A 374 27.18 -12.50 8.24
N LYS A 375 26.44 -13.21 7.39
CA LYS A 375 25.68 -14.42 7.78
C LYS A 375 26.59 -15.64 8.01
N TYR A 376 27.83 -15.59 7.51
CA TYR A 376 28.76 -16.71 7.45
C TYR A 376 30.04 -16.49 8.29
N ASP A 377 30.13 -15.40 9.06
CA ASP A 377 31.32 -14.99 9.83
C ASP A 377 31.87 -16.06 10.79
N ALA A 378 31.06 -17.06 11.16
CA ALA A 378 31.49 -18.20 11.96
C ALA A 378 32.37 -19.23 11.20
N LEU A 379 32.37 -19.18 9.87
CA LEU A 379 33.13 -20.05 8.96
C LEU A 379 34.37 -19.36 8.39
N LEU A 380 34.51 -18.04 8.58
CA LEU A 380 35.56 -17.22 7.99
C LEU A 380 36.77 -17.09 8.93
N LYS A 381 37.95 -16.87 8.34
CA LYS A 381 39.19 -16.59 9.06
C LYS A 381 39.12 -15.16 9.65
N TRP A 382 39.63 -14.97 10.86
CA TRP A 382 39.67 -13.66 11.53
C TRP A 382 41.01 -13.46 12.25
N PRO A 383 41.52 -12.21 12.36
CA PRO A 383 40.99 -10.97 11.79
C PRO A 383 41.04 -10.92 10.25
N PHE A 384 40.26 -10.03 9.65
CA PHE A 384 40.27 -9.77 8.20
C PHE A 384 41.62 -9.16 7.79
N SER A 385 42.31 -9.79 6.83
CA SER A 385 43.70 -9.47 6.47
C SER A 385 43.93 -9.25 4.96
N GLN A 386 42.87 -9.30 4.15
CA GLN A 386 42.95 -9.13 2.70
C GLN A 386 43.31 -7.70 2.31
N LYS A 387 44.20 -7.52 1.32
CA LYS A 387 44.55 -6.18 0.80
C LYS A 387 43.30 -5.50 0.23
N VAL A 388 43.05 -4.26 0.65
CA VAL A 388 41.97 -3.41 0.13
C VAL A 388 42.58 -2.33 -0.76
N THR A 389 42.01 -2.15 -1.96
CA THR A 389 42.32 -1.06 -2.88
C THR A 389 41.06 -0.22 -3.08
N LEU A 390 41.18 1.09 -2.89
CA LEU A 390 40.10 2.07 -3.02
C LEU A 390 40.44 3.05 -4.14
N MET A 391 39.47 3.38 -4.98
CA MET A 391 39.69 4.19 -6.19
C MET A 391 38.57 5.21 -6.38
N LEU A 392 38.92 6.45 -6.74
CA LEU A 392 38.00 7.39 -7.37
C LEU A 392 38.23 7.32 -8.88
N LEU A 393 37.22 6.88 -9.62
CA LEU A 393 37.33 6.70 -11.06
C LEU A 393 37.22 8.05 -11.78
N ASP A 394 38.20 8.32 -12.64
CA ASP A 394 38.12 9.36 -13.65
C ASP A 394 37.25 8.88 -14.82
N GLN A 395 36.20 9.63 -15.15
CA GLN A 395 35.23 9.28 -16.18
C GLN A 395 35.71 9.60 -17.62
N ASN A 396 36.94 10.09 -17.80
CA ASN A 396 37.67 10.02 -19.08
C ASN A 396 38.70 8.87 -19.11
N ASN A 397 38.82 8.07 -18.06
CA ASN A 397 39.75 6.94 -17.95
C ASN A 397 41.23 7.32 -18.19
N ARG A 398 41.66 8.51 -17.74
CA ARG A 398 43.04 9.00 -17.84
C ARG A 398 43.84 8.75 -16.56
N GLU A 399 43.35 9.27 -15.43
CA GLU A 399 44.05 9.18 -14.14
C GLU A 399 43.04 8.97 -13.00
N HIS A 400 42.78 7.71 -12.67
CA HIS A 400 42.07 7.35 -11.44
C HIS A 400 42.92 7.73 -10.21
N ILE A 401 42.29 8.23 -9.14
CA ILE A 401 42.96 8.34 -7.84
C ILE A 401 42.85 6.98 -7.17
N ILE A 402 43.97 6.44 -6.69
CA ILE A 402 44.07 5.08 -6.14
C ILE A 402 44.83 5.16 -4.81
N ASP A 403 44.28 4.50 -3.79
CA ASP A 403 44.98 4.23 -2.53
C ASP A 403 44.77 2.75 -2.17
N ALA A 404 45.72 2.13 -1.47
CA ALA A 404 45.65 0.71 -1.14
C ALA A 404 46.42 0.37 0.13
N PHE A 405 45.74 -0.29 1.06
CA PHE A 405 46.29 -0.69 2.35
C PHE A 405 46.15 -2.20 2.59
N ARG A 406 46.95 -2.73 3.51
CA ARG A 406 46.70 -4.04 4.13
C ARG A 406 46.11 -3.80 5.52
N PRO A 407 45.03 -4.49 5.91
CA PRO A 407 44.46 -4.42 7.24
C PRO A 407 45.50 -4.68 8.33
N ASP A 408 45.47 -3.84 9.37
CA ASP A 408 46.21 -4.08 10.61
C ASP A 408 45.45 -5.11 11.45
N THR A 409 46.03 -6.29 11.61
CA THR A 409 45.44 -7.41 12.36
C THR A 409 45.29 -7.14 13.86
N SER A 410 45.94 -6.10 14.41
CA SER A 410 45.75 -5.63 15.78
C SER A 410 44.58 -4.64 15.94
N SER A 411 44.13 -4.01 14.84
CA SER A 411 43.07 -3.00 14.87
C SER A 411 41.69 -3.63 15.10
N THR A 412 40.86 -2.95 15.91
CA THR A 412 39.45 -3.32 16.15
C THR A 412 38.59 -3.28 14.88
N SER A 413 38.98 -2.47 13.89
CA SER A 413 38.27 -2.32 12.60
C SER A 413 38.12 -3.63 11.82
N PHE A 414 39.07 -4.56 12.00
CA PHE A 414 39.18 -5.79 11.20
C PHE A 414 38.96 -7.08 12.02
N GLN A 415 38.62 -6.97 13.30
CA GLN A 415 38.21 -8.12 14.12
C GLN A 415 36.82 -8.63 13.67
N ARG A 416 36.46 -9.84 14.12
CA ARG A 416 35.15 -10.42 13.85
C ARG A 416 34.02 -9.50 14.36
N PRO A 417 33.08 -9.06 13.50
CA PRO A 417 32.02 -8.14 13.90
C PRO A 417 31.12 -8.65 15.02
N ILE A 418 30.79 -7.74 15.93
CA ILE A 418 29.84 -7.95 17.03
C ILE A 418 28.57 -7.14 16.74
N SER A 419 28.73 -5.84 16.51
CA SER A 419 27.78 -4.91 15.89
C SER A 419 27.59 -5.21 14.39
N GLU A 420 26.61 -4.58 13.74
CA GLU A 420 26.38 -4.73 12.29
C GLU A 420 27.54 -4.19 11.43
N MET A 421 28.23 -3.16 11.92
CA MET A 421 29.41 -2.57 11.31
C MET A 421 30.53 -2.47 12.34
N ASN A 422 31.78 -2.68 11.91
CA ASN A 422 32.97 -2.34 12.68
C ASN A 422 33.30 -0.84 12.56
N ILE A 423 34.32 -0.39 13.30
CA ILE A 423 34.94 0.92 13.09
C ILE A 423 35.50 0.99 11.66
N ALA A 424 35.19 2.08 10.95
CA ALA A 424 35.64 2.31 9.59
C ALA A 424 37.15 2.59 9.53
N SER A 425 37.86 2.05 8.54
CA SER A 425 39.30 2.22 8.37
C SER A 425 39.65 2.50 6.90
N GLY A 426 40.64 3.36 6.66
CA GLY A 426 40.94 3.90 5.34
C GLY A 426 41.54 5.30 5.43
N CYS A 427 41.15 6.19 4.51
CA CYS A 427 41.99 7.29 4.07
C CYS A 427 41.31 8.66 4.27
N PRO A 428 41.64 9.40 5.34
CA PRO A 428 41.12 10.75 5.57
C PRO A 428 41.47 11.76 4.46
N LEU A 429 42.63 11.60 3.83
CA LEU A 429 43.18 12.53 2.82
C LEU A 429 43.04 11.99 1.38
N PHE A 430 42.07 11.12 1.11
CA PHE A 430 41.98 10.31 -0.12
C PHE A 430 41.95 11.13 -1.43
N CYS A 431 41.22 12.26 -1.48
CA CYS A 431 41.23 13.15 -2.65
C CYS A 431 41.11 14.63 -2.23
N PRO A 432 42.06 15.52 -2.58
CA PRO A 432 41.91 16.95 -2.34
C PRO A 432 40.66 17.52 -3.03
N LEU A 433 39.83 18.29 -2.31
CA LEU A 433 38.60 18.87 -2.87
C LEU A 433 38.90 19.86 -4.01
N ALA A 434 40.09 20.47 -4.03
CA ALA A 434 40.58 21.29 -5.13
C ALA A 434 40.88 20.47 -6.41
N LYS A 435 41.37 19.22 -6.30
CA LYS A 435 41.53 18.32 -7.45
C LYS A 435 40.16 17.87 -7.97
N LEU A 436 39.22 17.60 -7.07
CA LEU A 436 37.85 17.19 -7.39
C LEU A 436 37.03 18.30 -8.07
N ALA A 437 37.22 19.56 -7.69
CA ALA A 437 36.51 20.72 -8.24
C ALA A 437 37.17 21.33 -9.50
N SER A 438 38.31 20.83 -9.94
CA SER A 438 39.01 21.39 -11.12
C SER A 438 38.35 20.92 -12.42
N ALA A 439 37.86 21.84 -13.24
CA ALA A 439 37.24 21.55 -14.55
C ALA A 439 38.17 20.86 -15.57
N LYS A 440 39.47 20.72 -15.26
CA LYS A 440 40.42 19.89 -16.04
C LYS A 440 40.25 18.38 -15.78
N ASN A 441 39.60 18.02 -14.68
CA ASN A 441 39.47 16.65 -14.19
C ASN A 441 38.02 16.16 -14.31
N SER A 442 37.85 14.91 -14.71
CA SER A 442 36.55 14.31 -15.06
C SER A 442 36.06 13.29 -14.02
N TYR A 443 36.43 13.47 -12.76
CA TYR A 443 35.91 12.67 -11.64
C TYR A 443 34.40 12.89 -11.43
N VAL A 444 33.96 14.16 -11.50
CA VAL A 444 32.53 14.54 -11.44
C VAL A 444 32.02 14.80 -12.87
N ARG A 445 30.94 14.12 -13.26
CA ARG A 445 30.18 14.39 -14.49
C ARG A 445 28.71 14.03 -14.26
N GLU A 446 27.80 14.76 -14.91
CA GLU A 446 26.35 14.54 -14.81
C GLU A 446 25.85 14.54 -13.35
N ASP A 447 26.48 15.37 -12.50
CA ASP A 447 26.37 15.39 -11.04
C ASP A 447 26.58 14.03 -10.34
N THR A 448 27.42 13.17 -10.93
CA THR A 448 27.78 11.85 -10.39
C THR A 448 29.29 11.69 -10.22
N ILE A 449 29.68 10.85 -9.25
CA ILE A 449 31.03 10.28 -9.14
C ILE A 449 30.95 8.75 -9.06
N PHE A 450 32.05 8.07 -9.40
CA PHE A 450 32.17 6.62 -9.29
C PHE A 450 33.36 6.25 -8.41
N ILE A 451 33.09 5.46 -7.36
CA ILE A 451 34.10 4.91 -6.45
C ILE A 451 34.19 3.41 -6.70
N LYS A 452 35.40 2.88 -6.80
CA LYS A 452 35.64 1.44 -6.93
C LYS A 452 36.42 0.92 -5.73
N ALA A 453 35.98 -0.22 -5.18
CA ALA A 453 36.75 -1.02 -4.24
C ALA A 453 37.16 -2.35 -4.89
N ILE A 454 38.35 -2.83 -4.54
CA ILE A 454 38.85 -4.15 -4.91
C ILE A 454 39.47 -4.76 -3.66
N VAL A 455 38.94 -5.90 -3.23
CA VAL A 455 39.47 -6.72 -2.15
C VAL A 455 40.20 -7.91 -2.76
N ASP A 456 41.47 -8.05 -2.42
CA ASP A 456 42.33 -9.15 -2.88
C ASP A 456 41.81 -10.49 -2.33
N LEU A 457 41.41 -11.41 -3.20
CA LEU A 457 40.88 -12.73 -2.81
C LEU A 457 41.97 -13.78 -2.56
N THR A 458 43.25 -13.43 -2.70
CA THR A 458 44.36 -14.37 -2.54
C THR A 458 44.38 -14.98 -1.12
N GLY A 459 44.20 -16.30 -1.03
CA GLY A 459 44.29 -17.06 0.23
C GLY A 459 42.96 -17.27 0.98
N LEU A 460 41.82 -16.88 0.40
CA LEU A 460 40.48 -17.18 0.92
C LEU A 460 40.02 -18.60 0.55
#